data_AF-A0A1B9LYL7-F1
#
_entry.id   AF-A0A1B9LYL7-F1
#
_cell.length_a   1.000
_cell.length_b   1.000
_cell.length_c   1.000
_cell.angle_alpha   90.00
_cell.angle_beta   90.00
_cell.angle_gamma   90.00
#
_symmetry.space_group_name_H-M   'P 1'
#
loop_
_entity.id
_entity.type
_entity.pdbx_description
1 polymer ?
#
loop_
_entity_poly.entity_id
_entity_poly.type
_entity_poly.pdbx_seq_one_letter_code
_entity_poly.pdbx_strand_id
1 'polypeptide(L)'
;MLHRAVENGYENAYCNMMNNDEAQFDKDKWIEARAEELLKNFSNDNDWQIVELLKIKLESKSIDADLYNQFITDICYSQANLEYNQNF
;
A
#
# COMPACT_ATOMS: atom_id res chain seq x y z
N MET A 1 -38.90 -19.74 -17.67
CA MET A 1 -38.33 -18.41 -17.93
C MET A 1 -37.65 -17.82 -16.69
N LEU A 2 -38.18 -18.02 -15.47
CA LEU A 2 -37.52 -17.63 -14.21
C LEU A 2 -36.15 -18.30 -13.93
N HIS A 3 -36.00 -19.60 -14.22
CA HIS A 3 -34.74 -20.32 -13.95
C HIS A 3 -33.52 -19.69 -14.68
N ARG A 4 -33.67 -19.36 -15.97
CA ARG A 4 -32.62 -18.70 -16.77
C ARG A 4 -32.22 -17.31 -16.27
N ALA A 5 -33.18 -16.56 -15.74
CA ALA A 5 -32.91 -15.22 -15.21
C ALA A 5 -32.15 -15.28 -13.87
N VAL A 6 -32.43 -16.30 -13.06
CA VAL A 6 -31.74 -16.57 -11.80
C VAL A 6 -30.31 -17.05 -12.05
N GLU A 7 -30.11 -17.98 -13.00
CA GLU A 7 -28.76 -18.45 -13.41
C GLU A 7 -27.89 -17.29 -13.93
N ASN A 8 -28.42 -16.44 -14.82
CA ASN A 8 -27.70 -15.27 -15.32
C ASN A 8 -27.39 -14.23 -14.22
N GLY A 9 -28.24 -14.15 -13.18
CA GLY A 9 -28.04 -13.25 -12.05
C GLY A 9 -26.88 -13.71 -11.15
N TYR A 10 -26.82 -15.01 -10.84
CA TYR A 10 -25.71 -15.59 -10.07
C TYR A 10 -24.39 -15.54 -10.84
N GLU A 11 -24.41 -15.84 -12.14
CA GLU A 11 -23.23 -15.77 -12.99
C GLU A 11 -22.68 -14.33 -13.07
N ASN A 12 -23.54 -13.34 -13.27
CA ASN A 12 -23.13 -11.93 -13.23
C ASN A 12 -22.56 -11.50 -11.86
N ALA A 13 -23.19 -11.91 -10.76
CA ALA A 13 -22.70 -11.60 -9.42
C ALA A 13 -21.31 -12.21 -9.17
N TYR A 14 -21.11 -13.46 -9.61
CA TYR A 14 -19.84 -14.14 -9.51
C TYR A 14 -18.75 -13.47 -10.37
N CYS A 15 -19.05 -13.14 -11.63
CA CYS A 15 -18.12 -12.43 -12.51
C CYS A 15 -17.74 -11.06 -11.95
N ASN A 16 -18.70 -10.31 -11.38
CA ASN A 16 -18.43 -9.02 -10.74
C ASN A 16 -17.55 -9.16 -9.50
N MET A 17 -17.77 -10.20 -8.69
CA MET A 17 -16.93 -10.49 -7.53
C MET A 17 -15.50 -10.80 -7.97
N MET A 18 -15.34 -11.69 -8.95
CA MET A 18 -14.02 -12.11 -9.45
C MET A 18 -13.26 -10.95 -10.09
N ASN A 19 -13.94 -10.10 -10.87
CA ASN A 19 -13.34 -8.89 -11.46
C ASN A 19 -12.91 -7.88 -10.38
N ASN A 20 -13.70 -7.71 -9.31
CA ASN A 20 -13.33 -6.84 -8.19
C ASN A 20 -12.13 -7.39 -7.41
N ASP A 21 -12.07 -8.71 -7.21
CA ASP A 21 -10.96 -9.38 -6.53
C ASP A 21 -9.67 -9.26 -7.35
N GLU A 22 -9.74 -9.42 -8.68
CA GLU A 22 -8.61 -9.20 -9.58
C GLU A 22 -8.13 -7.74 -9.58
N ALA A 23 -9.05 -6.77 -9.64
CA ALA A 23 -8.71 -5.36 -9.57
C ALA A 23 -8.07 -4.97 -8.23
N GLN A 24 -8.56 -5.54 -7.13
CA GLN A 24 -8.00 -5.34 -5.80
C GLN A 24 -6.60 -5.95 -5.69
N PHE A 25 -6.39 -7.16 -6.24
CA PHE A 25 -5.09 -7.80 -6.29
C PHE A 25 -4.05 -6.98 -7.08
N ASP A 26 -4.44 -6.46 -8.25
CA ASP A 26 -3.56 -5.63 -9.07
C ASP A 26 -3.21 -4.31 -8.38
N LYS A 27 -4.17 -3.70 -7.68
CA LYS A 27 -3.93 -2.52 -6.83
C LYS A 27 -2.92 -2.84 -5.73
N ASP A 28 -3.15 -3.90 -4.97
CA ASP A 28 -2.31 -4.24 -3.82
C ASP A 28 -0.87 -4.56 -4.27
N LYS A 29 -0.72 -5.26 -5.40
CA LYS A 29 0.58 -5.56 -6.00
C LYS A 29 1.32 -4.31 -6.47
N TRP A 30 0.61 -3.33 -7.04
CA TRP A 30 1.22 -2.05 -7.43
C TRP A 30 1.69 -1.27 -6.20
N ILE A 31 0.85 -1.19 -5.16
CA ILE A 31 1.17 -0.48 -3.91
C ILE A 31 2.39 -1.11 -3.23
N GLU A 32 2.44 -2.45 -3.14
CA GLU A 32 3.57 -3.18 -2.55
C GLU A 32 4.87 -2.90 -3.30
N ALA A 33 4.87 -3.05 -4.64
CA ALA A 33 6.05 -2.78 -5.46
C ALA A 33 6.55 -1.33 -5.33
N ARG A 34 5.63 -0.37 -5.27
CA ARG A 34 5.96 1.05 -5.11
C ARG A 34 6.49 1.36 -3.71
N ALA A 35 5.89 0.81 -2.67
CA ALA A 35 6.36 0.96 -1.30
C ALA A 35 7.78 0.38 -1.13
N GLU A 36 8.07 -0.78 -1.73
CA GLU A 36 9.42 -1.36 -1.72
C GLU A 36 10.46 -0.45 -2.41
N GLU A 37 10.10 0.17 -3.53
CA GLU A 37 10.96 1.13 -4.22
C GLU A 37 11.24 2.35 -3.32
N LEU A 38 10.20 2.90 -2.71
CA LEU A 38 10.32 4.02 -1.77
C LEU A 38 11.20 3.65 -0.58
N LEU A 39 11.05 2.45 0.00
CA LEU A 39 11.88 1.95 1.10
C LEU A 39 13.36 1.85 0.71
N LYS A 40 13.66 1.31 -0.48
CA LYS A 40 15.03 1.21 -1.00
C LYS A 40 15.65 2.60 -1.22
N ASN A 41 14.86 3.55 -1.70
CA ASN A 41 15.31 4.93 -1.92
C ASN A 41 15.48 5.70 -0.60
N PHE A 42 14.64 5.45 0.41
CA PHE A 42 14.77 6.02 1.75
C PHE A 42 16.10 5.66 2.42
N SER A 43 16.65 4.50 2.06
CA SER A 43 17.95 4.02 2.54
C SER A 43 19.15 4.62 1.78
N ASN A 44 18.91 5.30 0.65
CA ASN A 44 19.93 5.91 -0.21
C ASN A 44 19.87 7.46 -0.13
N ASP A 45 20.57 8.01 0.86
CA ASP A 45 21.16 9.38 0.98
C ASP A 45 20.38 10.67 0.61
N ASN A 46 19.27 10.65 -0.14
CA ASN A 46 18.54 11.87 -0.51
C ASN A 46 17.55 12.33 0.58
N ASP A 47 17.06 11.43 1.43
CA ASP A 47 16.13 11.74 2.54
C ASP A 47 16.84 11.86 3.90
N TRP A 48 18.17 12.04 3.88
CA TRP A 48 19.03 12.13 5.06
C TRP A 48 18.54 13.17 6.08
N GLN A 49 17.94 14.28 5.63
CA GLN A 49 17.41 15.34 6.51
C GLN A 49 16.14 14.93 7.27
N ILE A 50 15.25 14.15 6.63
CA ILE A 50 14.05 13.62 7.29
C ILE A 50 14.46 12.52 8.27
N VAL A 51 15.40 11.66 7.87
CA VAL A 51 15.99 10.64 8.73
C VAL A 51 16.71 11.26 9.93
N GLU A 52 17.46 12.35 9.76
CA GLU A 52 18.08 13.08 10.87
C GLU A 52 17.05 13.74 11.78
N LEU A 53 16.03 14.40 11.23
CA LEU A 53 14.97 15.03 12.04
C LEU A 53 14.20 13.98 12.86
N LEU A 54 13.98 12.80 12.28
CA LEU A 54 13.43 11.65 12.99
C LEU A 54 14.41 11.19 14.07
N LYS A 55 15.67 10.90 13.74
CA LYS A 55 16.69 10.50 14.72
C LYS A 55 16.83 11.50 15.88
N ILE A 56 16.84 12.81 15.62
CA ILE A 56 16.92 13.86 16.65
C ILE A 56 15.67 13.84 17.55
N LYS A 57 14.47 13.69 16.98
CA LYS A 57 13.25 13.55 17.79
C LYS A 57 13.24 12.26 18.61
N LEU A 58 13.78 11.18 18.05
CA LEU A 58 13.82 9.84 18.64
C LEU A 58 14.94 9.69 19.68
N GLU A 59 16.08 10.36 19.55
CA GLU A 59 17.16 10.38 20.56
C GLU A 59 16.72 11.02 21.88
N SER A 60 15.66 11.84 21.86
CA SER A 60 15.07 12.43 23.08
C SER A 60 14.25 11.44 23.93
N LYS A 61 13.87 10.29 23.36
CA LYS A 61 13.19 9.19 24.05
C LYS A 61 13.55 7.89 23.35
N SER A 62 14.36 7.05 23.98
CA SER A 62 14.73 5.69 23.55
C SER A 62 13.59 4.97 22.82
N ILE A 63 13.56 5.08 21.49
CA ILE A 63 12.55 4.43 20.66
C ILE A 63 13.16 3.17 20.10
N ASP A 64 12.38 2.09 20.25
CA ASP A 64 12.68 0.78 19.76
C ASP A 64 12.94 0.82 18.25
N ALA A 65 13.98 0.13 17.79
CA ALA A 65 14.32 0.04 16.37
C ALA A 65 13.17 -0.56 15.55
N ASP A 66 12.37 -1.45 16.13
CA ASP A 66 11.20 -2.04 15.49
C ASP A 66 10.11 -0.98 15.26
N LEU A 67 9.89 -0.09 16.23
CA LEU A 67 8.94 1.01 16.11
C LEU A 67 9.40 2.03 15.05
N TYR A 68 10.71 2.28 14.96
CA TYR A 68 11.27 3.09 13.90
C TYR A 68 11.05 2.47 12.52
N ASN A 69 11.37 1.18 12.36
CA ASN A 69 11.20 0.48 11.10
C ASN A 69 9.73 0.43 10.67
N GLN A 70 8.82 0.14 11.60
CA GLN A 70 7.38 0.16 11.34
C GLN A 70 6.91 1.54 10.86
N PHE A 71 7.38 2.61 11.51
CA PHE A 71 7.02 3.97 11.11
C PHE A 71 7.46 4.31 9.68
N ILE A 72 8.68 3.91 9.29
CA ILE A 72 9.17 4.11 7.91
C ILE A 72 8.33 3.30 6.93
N THR A 73 8.03 2.03 7.24
CA THR A 73 7.16 1.19 6.40
C THR A 73 5.79 1.83 6.21
N ASP A 74 5.13 2.29 7.27
CA ASP A 74 3.80 2.88 7.21
C ASP A 74 3.77 4.14 6.32
N ILE A 75 4.80 4.99 6.39
CA ILE A 75 4.92 6.16 5.51
C ILE A 75 5.01 5.75 4.04
N CYS A 76 5.88 4.79 3.72
CA CYS A 76 6.08 4.35 2.33
C CYS A 76 4.79 3.76 1.73
N TYR A 77 4.07 2.94 2.50
CA TYR A 77 2.78 2.39 2.08
C TYR A 77 1.70 3.46 1.95
N SER A 78 1.65 4.42 2.87
CA SER A 78 0.69 5.54 2.79
C SER A 78 0.95 6.40 1.55
N GLN A 79 2.23 6.66 1.23
CA GLN A 79 2.61 7.42 0.04
C GLN A 79 2.25 6.67 -1.24
N ALA A 80 2.58 5.37 -1.32
CA ALA A 80 2.22 4.53 -2.46
C ALA A 80 0.70 4.52 -2.68
N ASN A 81 -0.10 4.34 -1.62
CA ASN A 81 -1.56 4.36 -1.74
C ASN A 81 -2.09 5.72 -2.24
N LEU A 82 -1.52 6.83 -1.77
CA LEU A 82 -1.88 8.16 -2.25
C LEU A 82 -1.53 8.35 -3.74
N GLU A 83 -0.36 7.90 -4.17
CA GLU A 83 0.05 7.95 -5.59
C GLU A 83 -0.85 7.08 -6.47
N TYR A 84 -1.26 5.90 -6.00
CA TYR A 84 -2.20 5.04 -6.74
C TYR A 84 -3.51 5.78 -7.00
N ASN A 85 -4.15 6.30 -5.94
CA ASN A 85 -5.46 6.97 -6.03
C ASN A 85 -5.42 8.29 -6.84
N GLN A 86 -4.22 8.84 -7.11
CA GLN A 86 -4.06 10.02 -7.97
C GLN A 86 -3.87 9.66 -9.45
N ASN A 87 -3.38 8.45 -9.74
CA ASN A 87 -2.99 8.04 -11.08
C ASN A 87 -3.93 7.00 -11.72
N PHE A 88 -4.78 6.36 -10.92
CA PHE A 88 -5.74 5.31 -11.33
C PHE A 88 -7.11 5.57 -10.70
#